data_AF-A0A835X2Y3-F1
#
_entry.id   AF-A0A835X2Y3-F1
#
_cell.length_a   1.000
_cell.length_b   1.000
_cell.length_c   1.000
_cell.angle_alpha   90.00
_cell.angle_beta   90.00
_cell.angle_gamma   90.00
#
_symmetry.space_group_name_H-M   'P 1'
#
loop_
_entity.id
_entity.type
_entity.pdbx_description
1 polymer ?
#
loop_
_entity_poly.entity_id
_entity_poly.type
_entity_poly.pdbx_seq_one_letter_code
_entity_poly.pdbx_strand_id
1 'polypeptide(L)'
;MNKHQINNIIYDLNPKNCLSKFQNPSLRYAFFLAGISYGITILVSILTHDLPSVSFHKEALFEIPVTAFNTTVLIPILEEIFFFGIPISTTNNPIGIFVIGIIWPILHLFSPLNVESYSLSLNAFFATLPVLFFHFKVWKSGLGWVSIIFHCGYNTLIQSFRCGQYITTCSEFNENNFEFPEFYILLGITILSICIVYFLQRKKEEDEYIEKVLRDKSLKNN
;
A
#
# COMPACT_ATOMS: atom_id res chain seq x y z
N MET A 1 15.01 20.14 12.55
CA MET A 1 13.55 20.28 12.30
C MET A 1 13.01 21.42 13.15
N ASN A 2 12.17 22.28 12.59
CA ASN A 2 11.53 23.36 13.35
C ASN A 2 10.20 22.89 13.99
N LYS A 3 9.66 23.68 14.93
CA LYS A 3 8.42 23.35 15.68
C LYS A 3 7.22 23.09 14.75
N HIS A 4 7.12 23.83 13.65
CA HIS A 4 6.05 23.66 12.68
C HIS A 4 6.14 22.31 11.94
N GLN A 5 7.35 21.88 11.54
CA GLN A 5 7.58 20.57 10.93
C GLN A 5 7.22 19.42 11.89
N ILE A 6 7.59 19.54 13.17
CA ILE A 6 7.24 18.53 14.19
C ILE A 6 5.72 18.43 14.35
N ASN A 7 5.01 19.56 14.42
CA ASN A 7 3.55 19.56 14.53
C ASN A 7 2.87 18.90 13.33
N ASN A 8 3.38 19.13 12.11
CA ASN A 8 2.85 18.49 10.91
C ASN A 8 3.02 16.96 11.00
N ILE A 9 4.20 16.48 11.43
CA ILE A 9 4.47 15.05 11.60
C ILE A 9 3.54 14.43 12.63
N ILE A 10 3.39 15.07 13.81
CA ILE A 10 2.49 14.57 14.86
C ILE A 10 1.05 14.51 14.36
N TYR A 11 0.61 15.53 13.62
CA TYR A 11 -0.73 15.55 13.04
C TYR A 11 -0.92 14.42 12.03
N ASP A 12 0.05 14.18 11.14
CA ASP A 12 -0.06 13.23 10.06
C ASP A 12 0.17 11.78 10.48
N LEU A 13 0.93 11.53 11.56
CA LEU A 13 1.06 10.20 12.16
C LEU A 13 -0.11 9.84 13.08
N ASN A 14 -0.97 10.80 13.43
CA ASN A 14 -2.13 10.53 14.28
C ASN A 14 -3.18 9.69 13.53
N PRO A 15 -3.53 8.48 14.00
CA PRO A 15 -4.54 7.63 13.35
C PRO A 15 -5.88 8.31 13.13
N LYS A 16 -6.27 9.26 13.99
CA LYS A 16 -7.52 10.04 13.83
C LYS A 16 -7.55 10.86 12.54
N ASN A 17 -6.38 11.19 11.99
CA ASN A 17 -6.22 12.02 10.82
C ASN A 17 -5.78 11.22 9.58
N CYS A 18 -5.80 9.88 9.62
CA CYS A 18 -5.27 9.05 8.54
C CYS A 18 -5.99 9.23 7.20
N LEU A 19 -7.28 9.59 7.21
CA LEU A 19 -8.09 9.85 6.01
C LEU A 19 -8.04 11.31 5.55
N SER A 20 -7.31 12.19 6.24
CA SER A 20 -7.07 13.56 5.79
C SER A 20 -5.89 13.60 4.81
N LYS A 21 -5.83 14.65 3.98
CA LYS A 21 -4.61 14.97 3.22
C LYS A 21 -3.44 15.28 4.17
N PHE A 22 -2.21 15.18 3.68
CA PHE A 22 -1.01 15.65 4.38
C PHE A 22 -1.12 17.14 4.68
N GLN A 23 -0.61 17.56 5.84
CA GLN A 23 -0.43 18.99 6.14
C GLN A 23 0.62 19.62 5.22
N ASN A 24 1.62 18.83 4.81
CA ASN A 24 2.64 19.23 3.84
C ASN A 24 2.65 18.24 2.66
N PRO A 25 2.00 18.55 1.53
CA PRO A 25 1.92 17.64 0.39
C PRO A 25 3.23 17.57 -0.43
N SER A 26 4.36 18.05 0.10
CA SER A 26 5.63 17.94 -0.63
C SER A 26 6.11 16.50 -0.76
N LEU A 27 6.72 16.19 -1.90
CA LEU A 27 7.24 14.86 -2.19
C LEU A 27 8.25 14.40 -1.13
N ARG A 28 9.17 15.27 -0.73
CA ARG A 28 10.18 14.98 0.31
C ARG A 28 9.55 14.56 1.63
N TYR A 29 8.45 15.21 2.00
CA TYR A 29 7.73 14.90 3.24
C TYR A 29 7.01 13.54 3.15
N ALA A 30 6.39 13.21 2.00
CA ALA A 30 5.78 11.91 1.77
C ALA A 30 6.82 10.77 1.87
N PHE A 31 7.99 10.92 1.24
CA PHE A 31 9.10 9.96 1.35
C PHE A 31 9.60 9.82 2.78
N PHE A 32 9.70 10.92 3.53
CA PHE A 32 10.10 10.89 4.94
C PHE A 32 9.10 10.11 5.81
N LEU A 33 7.80 10.36 5.66
CA LEU A 33 6.77 9.62 6.40
C LEU A 33 6.65 8.16 5.97
N ALA A 34 6.88 7.87 4.68
CA ALA A 34 6.97 6.50 4.19
C ALA A 34 8.13 5.76 4.89
N GLY A 35 9.31 6.38 4.94
CA GLY A 35 10.48 5.84 5.64
C GLY A 35 10.22 5.58 7.12
N ILE A 36 9.51 6.47 7.82
CA ILE A 36 9.09 6.23 9.21
C ILE A 36 8.14 5.03 9.29
N SER A 37 7.10 4.99 8.45
CA SER A 37 6.04 3.98 8.54
C SER A 37 6.57 2.58 8.25
N TYR A 38 7.31 2.42 7.15
CA TYR A 38 7.98 1.16 6.81
C TYR A 38 9.15 0.84 7.75
N GLY A 39 9.84 1.85 8.29
CA GLY A 39 10.87 1.66 9.31
C GLY A 39 10.29 1.08 10.61
N ILE A 40 9.11 1.53 11.04
CA ILE A 40 8.38 0.94 12.17
C ILE A 40 7.98 -0.50 11.84
N THR A 41 7.46 -0.76 10.65
CA THR A 41 7.15 -2.13 10.20
C THR A 41 8.36 -3.06 10.32
N ILE A 42 9.51 -2.66 9.77
CA ILE A 42 10.76 -3.43 9.86
C ILE A 42 11.17 -3.62 11.33
N LEU A 43 11.09 -2.58 12.15
CA LEU A 43 11.43 -2.67 13.58
C LEU A 43 10.52 -3.64 14.32
N VAL A 44 9.20 -3.58 14.09
CA VAL A 44 8.23 -4.51 14.66
C VAL A 44 8.59 -5.94 14.25
N SER A 45 8.86 -6.17 12.96
CA SER A 45 9.27 -7.48 12.44
C SER A 45 10.58 -7.98 13.07
N ILE A 46 11.56 -7.11 13.32
CA ILE A 46 12.80 -7.50 14.01
C ILE A 46 12.50 -7.90 15.46
N LEU A 47 11.73 -7.09 16.19
CA LEU A 47 11.41 -7.31 17.60
C LEU A 47 10.57 -8.58 17.81
N THR A 48 9.75 -8.94 16.84
CA THR A 48 8.93 -10.14 16.87
C THR A 48 9.67 -11.37 16.33
N HIS A 49 10.95 -11.24 15.99
CA HIS A 49 11.77 -12.27 15.34
C HIS A 49 11.17 -12.80 14.03
N ASP A 50 10.51 -11.91 13.30
CA ASP A 50 9.57 -12.26 12.23
C ASP A 50 9.75 -11.42 10.95
N LEU A 51 10.99 -11.05 10.66
CA LEU A 51 11.39 -10.49 9.37
C LEU A 51 10.87 -11.28 8.15
N PRO A 52 10.79 -12.64 8.17
CA PRO A 52 10.36 -13.39 6.98
C PRO A 52 8.84 -13.40 6.71
N SER A 53 7.97 -13.10 7.68
CA SER A 53 6.52 -13.41 7.55
C SER A 53 5.65 -12.30 7.01
N VAL A 54 6.14 -11.06 6.98
CA VAL A 54 5.32 -9.94 6.50
C VAL A 54 5.16 -10.01 4.98
N SER A 55 5.96 -10.83 4.29
CA SER A 55 5.64 -11.27 2.93
C SER A 55 4.60 -12.38 3.01
N PHE A 56 3.40 -12.07 2.52
CA PHE A 56 2.32 -13.01 2.32
C PHE A 56 2.86 -14.33 1.72
N HIS A 57 2.79 -15.45 2.45
CA HIS A 57 3.11 -16.78 1.92
C HIS A 57 2.03 -17.19 0.92
N LYS A 58 2.11 -16.64 -0.31
CA LYS A 58 1.17 -16.92 -1.41
C LYS A 58 1.36 -18.29 -2.04
N GLU A 59 2.43 -19.00 -1.68
CA GLU A 59 2.72 -20.37 -2.12
C GLU A 59 1.59 -21.37 -1.80
N ALA A 60 0.72 -21.08 -0.83
CA ALA A 60 -0.32 -22.00 -0.38
C ALA A 60 -1.76 -21.67 -0.84
N LEU A 61 -2.04 -20.45 -1.33
CA LEU A 61 -3.41 -20.04 -1.70
C LEU A 61 -3.71 -20.17 -3.20
N PHE A 62 -2.67 -20.17 -4.02
CA PHE A 62 -2.76 -20.41 -5.45
C PHE A 62 -1.55 -21.27 -5.83
N GLU A 63 -1.76 -22.50 -6.29
CA GLU A 63 -0.72 -23.33 -6.95
C GLU A 63 -0.28 -22.72 -8.30
N ILE A 64 -0.35 -21.39 -8.44
CA ILE A 64 0.16 -20.65 -9.56
C ILE A 64 1.64 -20.42 -9.27
N PRO A 65 2.57 -20.77 -10.17
CA PRO A 65 3.96 -20.39 -10.03
C PRO A 65 4.06 -18.86 -9.97
N VAL A 66 4.16 -18.32 -8.77
CA VAL A 66 4.29 -16.87 -8.55
C VAL A 66 5.75 -16.50 -8.72
N THR A 67 6.06 -15.78 -9.79
CA THR A 67 7.42 -15.29 -10.02
C THR A 67 7.80 -14.24 -8.96
N ALA A 68 9.10 -14.07 -8.72
CA ALA A 68 9.58 -13.01 -7.84
C ALA A 68 9.00 -11.65 -8.26
N PHE A 69 8.99 -11.34 -9.56
CA PHE A 69 8.40 -10.11 -10.09
C PHE A 69 6.90 -9.97 -9.80
N ASN A 70 6.12 -11.05 -9.90
CA ASN A 70 4.70 -11.01 -9.55
C ASN A 70 4.54 -10.63 -8.07
N THR A 71 5.30 -11.27 -7.18
CA THR A 71 5.19 -11.07 -5.72
C THR A 71 5.73 -9.73 -5.22
N THR A 72 6.77 -9.19 -5.86
CA THR A 72 7.44 -7.95 -5.42
C THR A 72 7.02 -6.70 -6.19
N VAL A 73 6.39 -6.85 -7.36
CA VAL A 73 6.00 -5.71 -8.22
C VAL A 73 4.51 -5.73 -8.54
N LEU A 74 4.01 -6.72 -9.27
CA LEU A 74 2.63 -6.68 -9.80
C LEU A 74 1.58 -6.75 -8.68
N ILE A 75 1.76 -7.67 -7.74
CA ILE A 75 0.85 -7.85 -6.61
C ILE A 75 0.79 -6.60 -5.72
N PRO A 76 1.92 -6.02 -5.27
CA PRO A 76 1.88 -4.77 -4.48
C PRO A 76 1.15 -3.64 -5.19
N ILE A 77 1.34 -3.47 -6.50
CA ILE A 77 0.60 -2.48 -7.29
C ILE A 77 -0.91 -2.75 -7.20
N LEU A 78 -1.33 -4.01 -7.39
CA LEU A 78 -2.75 -4.37 -7.31
C LEU A 78 -3.33 -4.18 -5.92
N GLU A 79 -2.60 -4.54 -4.86
CA GLU A 79 -3.02 -4.32 -3.48
C GLU A 79 -3.24 -2.82 -3.20
N GLU A 80 -2.30 -1.97 -3.63
CA GLU A 80 -2.45 -0.52 -3.49
C GLU A 80 -3.69 0.02 -4.21
N ILE A 81 -3.92 -0.44 -5.44
CA ILE A 81 -5.04 0.04 -6.26
C ILE A 81 -6.37 -0.48 -5.70
N PHE A 82 -6.49 -1.76 -5.36
CA PHE A 82 -7.75 -2.34 -4.92
C PHE A 82 -8.15 -1.90 -3.51
N PHE A 83 -7.21 -1.83 -2.57
CA PHE A 83 -7.53 -1.51 -1.17
C PHE A 83 -7.55 -0.01 -0.88
N PHE A 84 -6.83 0.81 -1.65
CA PHE A 84 -6.73 2.24 -1.39
C PHE A 84 -7.11 3.08 -2.60
N GLY A 85 -6.51 2.83 -3.76
CA GLY A 85 -6.71 3.62 -4.98
C GLY A 85 -8.17 3.75 -5.39
N ILE A 86 -8.83 2.63 -5.73
CA ILE A 86 -10.23 2.61 -6.17
C ILE A 86 -11.17 3.13 -5.08
N PRO A 87 -11.11 2.68 -3.81
CA PRO A 87 -11.98 3.21 -2.75
C PRO A 87 -11.86 4.72 -2.59
N ILE A 88 -10.64 5.27 -2.59
CA ILE A 88 -10.40 6.70 -2.43
C ILE A 88 -10.84 7.49 -3.66
N SER A 89 -10.78 6.89 -4.85
CA SER A 89 -11.13 7.54 -6.12
C SER A 89 -12.62 7.49 -6.44
N THR A 90 -13.36 6.52 -5.89
CA THR A 90 -14.79 6.31 -6.18
C THR A 90 -15.73 6.94 -5.15
N THR A 91 -15.29 7.12 -3.91
CA THR A 91 -16.14 7.65 -2.84
C THR A 91 -15.45 8.71 -1.98
N ASN A 92 -16.28 9.56 -1.37
CA ASN A 92 -15.89 10.49 -0.32
C ASN A 92 -16.31 10.01 1.07
N ASN A 93 -16.94 8.84 1.19
CA ASN A 93 -17.35 8.28 2.47
C ASN A 93 -16.11 7.76 3.24
N PRO A 94 -15.73 8.40 4.37
CA PRO A 94 -14.54 7.99 5.13
C PRO A 94 -14.68 6.59 5.74
N ILE A 95 -15.91 6.18 6.12
CA ILE A 95 -16.16 4.86 6.71
C ILE A 95 -15.93 3.77 5.66
N GLY A 96 -16.47 3.95 4.45
CA GLY A 96 -16.31 2.97 3.37
C GLY A 96 -14.85 2.79 2.97
N ILE A 97 -14.10 3.88 2.87
CA ILE A 97 -12.65 3.84 2.58
C ILE A 97 -11.90 3.09 3.68
N PHE A 98 -12.20 3.40 4.94
CA PHE A 98 -11.54 2.75 6.08
C PHE A 98 -11.82 1.24 6.11
N VAL A 99 -13.08 0.84 5.91
CA VAL A 99 -13.49 -0.57 5.90
C VAL A 99 -12.79 -1.35 4.79
N ILE A 100 -12.67 -0.80 3.58
CA ILE A 100 -11.98 -1.50 2.51
C ILE A 100 -10.47 -1.59 2.79
N GLY A 101 -9.86 -0.50 3.25
CA GLY A 101 -8.43 -0.50 3.55
C GLY A 101 -8.05 -1.41 4.72
N ILE A 102 -8.89 -1.56 5.76
CA ILE A 102 -8.59 -2.47 6.89
C ILE A 102 -8.70 -3.95 6.52
N ILE A 103 -9.35 -4.30 5.40
CA ILE A 103 -9.32 -5.68 4.90
C ILE A 103 -7.89 -6.07 4.52
N TRP A 104 -7.08 -5.15 3.98
CA TRP A 104 -5.69 -5.42 3.60
C TRP A 104 -4.82 -5.98 4.75
N PRO A 105 -4.69 -5.34 5.92
CA PRO A 105 -3.95 -5.92 7.04
C PRO A 105 -4.63 -7.18 7.60
N ILE A 106 -5.97 -7.24 7.62
CA ILE A 106 -6.71 -8.45 8.06
C ILE A 106 -6.33 -9.67 7.22
N LEU A 107 -6.11 -9.51 5.91
CA LEU A 107 -5.68 -10.61 5.04
C LEU A 107 -4.36 -11.22 5.50
N HIS A 108 -3.48 -10.45 6.15
CA HIS A 108 -2.21 -10.95 6.67
C HIS A 108 -2.38 -11.86 7.89
N LEU A 109 -3.54 -11.84 8.58
CA LEU A 109 -3.87 -12.81 9.63
C LEU A 109 -4.02 -14.25 9.07
N PHE A 110 -4.19 -14.40 7.77
CA PHE A 110 -4.38 -15.68 7.10
C PHE A 110 -3.11 -16.17 6.36
N SER A 111 -1.96 -15.56 6.66
CA SER A 111 -0.68 -15.86 6.02
C SER A 111 0.33 -16.37 7.05
N PRO A 112 0.19 -17.62 7.57
CA PRO A 112 0.03 -18.84 6.76
C PRO A 112 -1.25 -19.67 7.06
N LEU A 113 -1.62 -20.55 6.12
CA LEU A 113 -2.76 -21.50 6.24
C LEU A 113 -2.52 -22.64 7.27
N ASN A 114 -1.43 -22.57 8.04
CA ASN A 114 -0.98 -23.64 8.93
C ASN A 114 -1.18 -23.17 10.39
N VAL A 115 -1.84 -24.00 11.20
CA VAL A 115 -2.24 -23.65 12.59
C VAL A 115 -1.03 -23.39 13.51
N GLU A 116 0.14 -23.95 13.18
CA GLU A 116 1.39 -23.80 13.95
C GLU A 116 2.04 -22.40 13.83
N SER A 117 1.55 -21.54 12.95
CA SER A 117 2.11 -20.22 12.64
C SER A 117 1.23 -19.03 13.04
N TYR A 118 0.29 -19.22 13.97
CA TYR A 118 -0.64 -18.16 14.41
C TYR A 118 0.06 -16.90 14.94
N SER A 119 1.17 -17.03 15.66
CA SER A 119 1.95 -15.89 16.14
C SER A 119 2.54 -15.08 14.98
N LEU A 120 2.89 -15.76 13.89
CA LEU A 120 3.47 -15.19 12.68
C LEU A 120 2.47 -14.28 11.97
N SER A 121 1.25 -14.78 11.78
CA SER A 121 0.16 -14.03 11.16
C SER A 121 -0.25 -12.79 11.96
N LEU A 122 -0.22 -12.89 13.29
CA LEU A 122 -0.54 -11.77 14.17
C LEU A 122 0.54 -10.68 14.12
N ASN A 123 1.81 -11.06 14.04
CA ASN A 123 2.91 -10.11 13.86
C ASN A 123 2.83 -9.39 12.51
N ALA A 124 2.55 -10.12 11.43
CA ALA A 124 2.35 -9.55 10.11
C ALA A 124 1.18 -8.53 10.08
N PHE A 125 0.07 -8.86 10.76
CA PHE A 125 -1.02 -7.91 10.97
C PHE A 125 -0.57 -6.64 11.71
N PHE A 126 0.16 -6.76 12.83
CA PHE A 126 0.61 -5.57 13.56
C PHE A 126 1.64 -4.75 12.78
N ALA A 127 2.52 -5.40 12.03
CA ALA A 127 3.54 -4.77 11.21
C ALA A 127 2.94 -3.94 10.06
N THR A 128 1.75 -4.28 9.58
CA THR A 128 1.07 -3.55 8.50
C THR A 128 0.30 -2.31 8.98
N LEU A 129 -0.02 -2.18 10.27
CA LEU A 129 -0.81 -1.04 10.80
C LEU A 129 -0.17 0.34 10.60
N PRO A 130 1.14 0.56 10.84
CA PRO A 130 1.77 1.85 10.57
C PRO A 130 1.68 2.24 9.09
N VAL A 131 1.83 1.25 8.22
CA VAL A 131 1.82 1.41 6.76
C VAL A 131 0.39 1.66 6.25
N LEU A 132 -0.62 1.03 6.83
CA LEU A 132 -2.04 1.28 6.54
C LEU A 132 -2.40 2.77 6.65
N PHE A 133 -2.00 3.42 7.75
CA PHE A 133 -2.30 4.84 7.95
C PHE A 133 -1.57 5.73 6.94
N PHE A 134 -0.34 5.37 6.59
CA PHE A 134 0.41 6.04 5.54
C PHE A 134 -0.28 5.90 4.17
N HIS A 135 -0.72 4.69 3.80
CA HIS A 135 -1.44 4.41 2.56
C HIS A 135 -2.68 5.28 2.39
N PHE A 136 -3.55 5.33 3.41
CA PHE A 136 -4.73 6.21 3.35
C PHE A 136 -4.37 7.66 3.07
N LYS A 137 -3.39 8.17 3.81
CA LYS A 137 -3.02 9.58 3.77
C LYS A 137 -2.33 9.97 2.46
N VAL A 138 -1.43 9.12 1.96
CA VAL A 138 -0.68 9.36 0.73
C VAL A 138 -1.61 9.31 -0.49
N TRP A 139 -2.54 8.36 -0.53
CA TRP A 139 -3.56 8.27 -1.59
C TRP A 139 -4.54 9.45 -1.52
N LYS A 140 -5.04 9.82 -0.34
CA LYS A 140 -5.89 11.01 -0.17
C LYS A 140 -5.21 12.31 -0.60
N SER A 141 -3.88 12.35 -0.51
CA SER A 141 -3.07 13.51 -0.91
C SER A 141 -2.71 13.54 -2.40
N GLY A 142 -3.19 12.58 -3.20
CA GLY A 142 -2.88 12.50 -4.64
C GLY A 142 -1.48 11.95 -4.95
N LEU A 143 -0.82 11.34 -3.96
CA LEU A 143 0.55 10.81 -4.08
C LEU A 143 0.57 9.27 -4.06
N GLY A 144 -0.53 8.61 -4.44
CA GLY A 144 -0.68 7.15 -4.35
C GLY A 144 0.44 6.33 -5.01
N TRP A 145 1.06 6.86 -6.07
CA TRP A 145 2.23 6.24 -6.70
C TRP A 145 3.45 6.13 -5.77
N VAL A 146 3.60 7.03 -4.79
CA VAL A 146 4.65 6.93 -3.75
C VAL A 146 4.40 5.68 -2.90
N SER A 147 3.14 5.43 -2.53
CA SER A 147 2.72 4.23 -1.80
C SER A 147 3.15 2.96 -2.53
N ILE A 148 2.85 2.90 -3.84
CA ILE A 148 3.21 1.80 -4.73
C ILE A 148 4.72 1.55 -4.73
N ILE A 149 5.54 2.57 -4.92
CA ILE A 149 7.00 2.42 -4.95
C ILE A 149 7.52 1.85 -3.63
N PHE A 150 7.05 2.36 -2.49
CA PHE A 150 7.49 1.88 -1.19
C PHE A 150 7.01 0.46 -0.89
N HIS A 151 5.79 0.11 -1.31
CA HIS A 151 5.26 -1.24 -1.13
C HIS A 151 6.06 -2.25 -1.97
N CYS A 152 6.29 -1.96 -3.27
CA CYS A 152 7.15 -2.79 -4.11
C CYS A 152 8.58 -2.90 -3.55
N GLY A 153 9.14 -1.78 -3.08
CA GLY A 153 10.47 -1.72 -2.49
C GLY A 153 10.58 -2.56 -1.22
N TYR A 154 9.58 -2.48 -0.35
CA TYR A 154 9.50 -3.30 0.86
C TYR A 154 9.43 -4.79 0.54
N ASN A 155 8.53 -5.19 -0.36
CA ASN A 155 8.42 -6.61 -0.74
C ASN A 155 9.70 -7.11 -1.43
N THR A 156 10.35 -6.29 -2.25
CA THR A 156 11.65 -6.62 -2.87
C THR A 156 12.74 -6.80 -1.82
N LEU A 157 12.78 -5.93 -0.81
CA LEU A 157 13.74 -5.99 0.29
C LEU A 157 13.54 -7.27 1.12
N ILE A 158 12.30 -7.56 1.54
CA ILE A 158 11.99 -8.78 2.31
C ILE A 158 12.29 -10.03 1.49
N GLN A 159 11.91 -10.06 0.21
CA GLN A 159 12.23 -11.18 -0.69
C GLN A 159 13.74 -11.39 -0.79
N SER A 160 14.53 -10.31 -0.93
CA SER A 160 15.99 -10.37 -1.01
C SER A 160 16.62 -10.92 0.28
N PHE A 161 16.10 -10.55 1.46
CA PHE A 161 16.53 -11.14 2.73
C PHE A 161 16.22 -12.64 2.80
N ARG A 162 15.03 -13.07 2.37
CA ARG A 162 14.66 -14.50 2.32
C ARG A 162 15.56 -15.30 1.39
N CYS A 163 15.96 -14.73 0.25
CA CYS A 163 16.95 -15.31 -0.66
C CYS A 163 18.33 -15.45 0.01
N GLY A 164 18.82 -14.39 0.65
CA GLY A 164 20.14 -14.37 1.30
C GLY A 164 20.26 -15.31 2.51
N GLN A 165 19.14 -15.65 3.14
CA GLN A 165 19.07 -16.61 4.25
C GLN A 165 18.83 -18.06 3.79
N TYR A 166 18.79 -18.32 2.47
CA TYR A 166 18.50 -19.63 1.88
C TYR A 166 17.13 -20.22 2.29
N ILE A 167 16.20 -19.38 2.77
CA ILE A 167 14.84 -19.80 3.16
C ILE A 167 14.02 -20.14 1.90
N THR A 168 14.29 -19.45 0.79
CA THR A 168 13.64 -19.66 -0.50
C THR A 168 14.69 -19.85 -1.58
N THR A 169 14.51 -20.84 -2.47
CA THR A 169 15.30 -20.94 -3.70
C THR A 169 14.92 -19.78 -4.62
N CYS A 170 15.67 -18.71 -4.55
CA CYS A 170 15.52 -17.62 -5.50
C CYS A 170 16.24 -18.04 -6.78
N SER A 171 15.50 -18.65 -7.70
CA SER A 171 15.95 -18.59 -9.09
C SER A 171 15.91 -17.12 -9.48
N GLU A 172 17.10 -16.52 -9.50
CA GLU A 172 17.39 -15.23 -10.12
C GLU A 172 16.50 -15.09 -11.35
N PHE A 173 15.75 -13.98 -11.48
CA PHE A 173 15.02 -13.53 -12.67
C PHE A 173 15.27 -14.41 -13.91
N ASN A 174 14.73 -15.61 -13.91
CA ASN A 174 15.10 -16.59 -14.92
C ASN A 174 14.27 -16.20 -16.13
N GLU A 175 14.86 -16.18 -17.31
CA GLU A 175 14.16 -15.73 -18.53
C GLU A 175 12.87 -16.54 -18.75
N ASN A 176 12.88 -17.80 -18.30
CA ASN A 176 11.75 -18.72 -18.32
C ASN A 176 10.58 -18.33 -17.37
N ASN A 177 10.81 -17.43 -16.40
CA ASN A 177 9.76 -16.96 -15.48
C ASN A 177 8.74 -16.06 -16.20
N PHE A 178 9.06 -15.53 -17.38
CA PHE A 178 8.15 -14.70 -18.17
C PHE A 178 7.39 -15.49 -19.25
N GLU A 179 7.68 -16.78 -19.40
CA GLU A 179 7.08 -17.64 -20.44
C GLU A 179 5.69 -18.18 -20.05
N PHE A 180 5.26 -17.93 -18.81
CA PHE A 180 3.97 -18.38 -18.29
C PHE A 180 2.83 -17.42 -18.70
N PRO A 181 1.73 -17.91 -19.30
CA PRO A 181 0.56 -17.09 -19.66
C PRO A 181 0.00 -16.24 -18.49
N GLU A 182 0.13 -16.74 -17.27
CA GLU A 182 -0.32 -16.11 -16.03
C GLU A 182 0.38 -14.77 -15.77
N PHE A 183 1.66 -14.65 -16.15
CA PHE A 183 2.40 -13.39 -16.04
C PHE A 183 1.74 -12.30 -16.90
N TYR A 184 1.43 -12.60 -18.15
CA TYR A 184 0.82 -11.63 -19.06
C TYR A 184 -0.60 -11.26 -18.65
N ILE A 185 -1.37 -12.20 -18.11
CA ILE A 185 -2.69 -11.94 -17.54
C ILE A 185 -2.55 -10.97 -16.36
N LEU A 186 -1.67 -11.25 -15.41
CA LEU A 186 -1.47 -10.41 -14.23
C LEU A 186 -0.94 -9.02 -14.61
N LEU A 187 -0.02 -8.94 -15.56
CA LEU A 187 0.48 -7.68 -16.11
C LEU A 187 -0.65 -6.88 -16.77
N GLY A 188 -1.49 -7.53 -17.57
CA GLY A 188 -2.66 -6.93 -18.20
C GLY A 188 -3.66 -6.38 -17.18
N ILE A 189 -3.99 -7.16 -16.14
CA ILE A 189 -4.85 -6.72 -15.04
C ILE A 189 -4.22 -5.52 -14.31
N THR A 190 -2.91 -5.54 -14.09
CA THR A 190 -2.19 -4.45 -13.41
C THR A 190 -2.24 -3.16 -14.21
N ILE A 191 -1.92 -3.21 -15.51
CA ILE A 191 -1.99 -2.05 -16.41
C ILE A 191 -3.42 -1.50 -16.47
N LEU A 192 -4.41 -2.38 -16.64
CA LEU A 192 -5.82 -1.99 -16.65
C LEU A 192 -6.23 -1.32 -15.35
N SER A 193 -5.82 -1.87 -14.19
CA SER A 193 -6.14 -1.30 -12.88
C SER A 193 -5.51 0.09 -12.69
N ILE A 194 -4.28 0.30 -13.17
CA ILE A 194 -3.63 1.62 -13.18
C ILE A 194 -4.44 2.61 -14.03
N CYS A 195 -4.85 2.21 -15.23
CA CYS A 195 -5.65 3.06 -16.11
C CYS A 195 -7.00 3.41 -15.48
N ILE A 196 -7.68 2.44 -14.85
CA ILE A 196 -8.95 2.64 -14.16
C ILE A 196 -8.79 3.65 -13.03
N VAL A 197 -7.82 3.44 -12.11
CA VAL A 197 -7.66 4.35 -10.98
C VAL A 197 -7.26 5.74 -11.42
N TYR A 198 -6.40 5.87 -12.44
CA TYR A 198 -6.03 7.15 -13.02
C TYR A 198 -7.26 7.91 -13.55
N PHE A 199 -8.10 7.23 -14.34
CA PHE A 199 -9.32 7.82 -14.88
C PHE A 199 -10.30 8.25 -13.76
N LEU A 200 -10.48 7.40 -12.75
CA LEU A 200 -11.35 7.71 -11.62
C LEU A 200 -10.85 8.92 -10.80
N GLN A 201 -9.54 9.02 -10.58
CA GLN A 201 -8.95 10.19 -9.89
C GLN A 201 -9.14 11.47 -10.69
N ARG A 202 -8.86 11.43 -11.99
CA ARG A 202 -9.05 12.56 -12.90
C ARG A 202 -10.49 13.07 -12.87
N LYS A 203 -11.45 12.16 -13.00
CA LYS A 203 -12.88 12.51 -12.93
C LYS A 203 -13.24 13.15 -11.60
N LYS A 204 -12.78 12.57 -10.49
CA LYS A 204 -13.04 13.09 -9.15
C LYS A 204 -12.47 14.50 -8.94
N GLU A 205 -11.25 14.77 -9.40
CA GLU A 205 -10.63 16.09 -9.33
C GLU A 205 -11.43 17.14 -10.12
N GLU A 206 -11.94 16.76 -11.29
CA GLU A 206 -12.79 17.61 -12.12
C GLU A 206 -14.12 17.93 -11.41
N ASP A 207 -14.78 16.91 -10.83
CA ASP A 207 -16.03 17.08 -10.07
C ASP A 207 -15.82 18.01 -8.86
N GLU A 208 -14.76 17.79 -8.06
CA GLU A 208 -14.41 18.63 -6.90
C GLU A 208 -14.13 20.09 -7.30
N TYR A 209 -13.49 20.31 -8.46
CA TYR A 209 -13.24 21.65 -8.99
C TYR A 209 -14.53 22.36 -9.40
N ILE A 210 -15.42 21.67 -10.12
CA ILE A 210 -16.72 22.23 -10.54
C ILE A 210 -17.56 22.63 -9.32
N GLU A 211 -17.66 21.76 -8.32
CA GLU A 211 -18.39 22.04 -7.08
C GLU A 211 -17.85 23.29 -6.37
N LYS A 212 -16.52 23.44 -6.30
CA LYS A 212 -15.89 24.62 -5.70
C LYS A 212 -16.25 25.91 -6.44
N VAL A 213 -16.18 25.90 -7.77
CA VAL A 213 -16.53 27.07 -8.60
C VAL A 213 -18.01 27.46 -8.42
N LEU A 214 -18.91 26.47 -8.35
CA LEU A 214 -20.34 26.71 -8.13
C LEU A 214 -20.59 27.31 -6.74
N ARG A 215 -19.93 26.81 -5.71
CA ARG A 215 -20.02 27.32 -4.33
C ARG A 215 -19.55 28.77 -4.23
N ASP A 216 -18.41 29.09 -4.84
CA ASP A 216 -17.85 30.45 -4.82
C ASP A 216 -18.73 31.45 -5.56
N LYS A 217 -19.43 31.04 -6.62
CA LYS A 217 -20.43 31.86 -7.30
C LYS A 217 -21.67 32.10 -6.43
N SER A 218 -22.16 31.08 -5.73
CA SER A 218 -23.31 31.22 -4.83
C SER A 218 -23.04 32.19 -3.68
N LEU A 219 -21.80 32.22 -3.15
CA LEU A 219 -21.41 33.12 -2.05
C LEU A 219 -21.24 34.58 -2.49
N LYS A 220 -21.05 34.84 -3.79
CA LYS A 220 -20.96 36.21 -4.34
C LYS A 220 -22.32 36.83 -4.69
N ASN A 221 -23.37 36.00 -4.78
CA ASN A 221 -24.72 36.43 -5.13
C ASN A 221 -25.63 36.64 -3.92
N ASN A 222 -25.13 36.43 -2.70
CA ASN A 222 -25.78 36.71 -1.41
C ASN A 222 -24.99 37.79 -0.68
#